data_AF-A0A239BAP7-F1
#
_entry.id   AF-A0A239BAP7-F1
#
_cell.length_a   1.000
_cell.length_b   1.000
_cell.length_c   1.000
_cell.angle_alpha   90.00
_cell.angle_beta   90.00
_cell.angle_gamma   90.00
#
_symmetry.space_group_name_H-M   'P 1'
#
loop_
_entity.id
_entity.type
_entity.pdbx_description
1 polymer ?
#
loop_
_entity_poly.entity_id
_entity_poly.type
_entity_poly.pdbx_seq_one_letter_code
_entity_poly.pdbx_strand_id
1 'polypeptide(L)' 'MGNKSPNARSGRMMRWVLTAGLSYLGAMFVVLGCLSLLPKRTQTSLSETAVGWAVLGVSVVLFTLFAGRSRGRS' A
#
# COMPACT_ATOMS: atom_id res chain seq x y z
N MET A 1 -14.20 -28.83 -20.26
CA MET A 1 -14.65 -27.44 -19.98
C MET A 1 -14.71 -27.26 -18.47
N GLY A 2 -13.81 -26.44 -17.92
CA GLY A 2 -13.55 -26.40 -16.47
C GLY A 2 -14.61 -25.65 -15.68
N ASN A 3 -15.19 -26.31 -14.69
CA ASN A 3 -15.91 -25.69 -13.58
C ASN A 3 -14.93 -24.84 -12.75
N LYS A 4 -14.61 -23.62 -13.21
CA LYS A 4 -13.94 -22.60 -12.40
C LYS A 4 -14.96 -22.10 -11.38
N SER A 5 -14.98 -22.73 -10.20
CA SER A 5 -15.80 -22.30 -9.07
C SER A 5 -15.67 -20.77 -8.86
N PRO A 6 -16.78 -20.02 -8.77
CA PRO A 6 -16.77 -18.57 -8.53
C PRO A 6 -15.97 -18.21 -7.25
N ASN A 7 -15.85 -19.15 -6.32
CA ASN A 7 -15.08 -19.01 -5.08
C ASN A 7 -13.58 -18.79 -5.34
N ALA A 8 -13.01 -19.35 -6.42
CA ALA A 8 -11.60 -19.17 -6.77
C ALA A 8 -11.30 -17.78 -7.36
N ARG A 9 -12.31 -17.10 -7.92
CA ARG A 9 -12.19 -15.71 -8.38
C ARG A 9 -12.33 -14.74 -7.21
N SER A 10 -13.30 -15.01 -6.33
CA SER A 10 -13.52 -14.23 -5.10
C SER A 10 -12.31 -14.30 -4.16
N GLY A 11 -11.72 -15.48 -3.95
CA GLY A 11 -10.52 -15.63 -3.13
C GLY A 11 -9.28 -14.92 -3.68
N ARG A 12 -9.14 -14.82 -5.01
CA ARG A 12 -8.07 -14.03 -5.63
C ARG A 12 -8.31 -12.52 -5.47
N MET A 13 -9.53 -12.05 -5.72
CA MET A 13 -9.90 -10.65 -5.49
C MET A 13 -9.70 -10.24 -4.03
N MET A 14 -10.14 -11.07 -3.07
CA MET A 14 -9.95 -10.81 -1.64
C MET A 14 -8.46 -10.66 -1.28
N ARG A 15 -7.58 -11.53 -1.80
CA ARG A 15 -6.13 -11.43 -1.57
C ARG A 15 -5.55 -10.12 -2.14
N TRP A 16 -5.97 -9.70 -3.32
CA TRP A 16 -5.54 -8.44 -3.92
C TRP A 16 -6.02 -7.22 -3.11
N VAL A 17 -7.28 -7.23 -2.66
CA VAL A 17 -7.84 -6.17 -1.82
C VAL A 17 -7.12 -6.09 -0.48
N LEU A 18 -6.87 -7.23 0.18
CA LEU A 18 -6.09 -7.28 1.42
C LEU A 18 -4.67 -6.76 1.21
N THR A 19 -4.02 -7.12 0.10
CA THR A 19 -2.67 -6.65 -0.22
C THR A 19 -2.64 -5.14 -0.43
N ALA A 20 -3.60 -4.59 -1.18
CA ALA A 20 -3.73 -3.15 -1.41
C ALA A 20 -4.01 -2.38 -0.12
N GLY A 21 -4.89 -2.91 0.74
CA GLY A 21 -5.20 -2.34 2.05
C GLY A 21 -3.99 -2.33 2.97
N LEU A 22 -3.27 -3.46 3.07
CA LEU A 22 -2.06 -3.56 3.89
C LEU A 22 -0.93 -2.64 3.38
N SER A 23 -0.74 -2.51 2.07
CA SER A 23 0.25 -1.59 1.52
C SER A 23 -0.08 -0.13 1.82
N TYR A 24 -1.36 0.25 1.79
CA TYR A 24 -1.79 1.60 2.14
C TYR A 24 -1.60 1.89 3.64
N LEU A 25 -2.00 0.97 4.50
CA LEU A 25 -1.77 1.09 5.95
C LEU A 25 -0.28 1.18 6.28
N GLY A 26 0.55 0.33 5.67
CA GLY A 26 2.00 0.38 5.81
C GLY A 26 2.58 1.71 5.34
N ALA A 27 2.13 2.24 4.19
CA ALA A 27 2.56 3.53 3.69
C ALA A 27 2.20 4.68 4.62
N MET A 28 0.99 4.66 5.19
CA MET A 28 0.58 5.63 6.21
C MET A 28 1.50 5.59 7.42
N PHE A 29 1.79 4.42 7.98
CA PHE A 29 2.71 4.30 9.11
C PHE A 29 4.11 4.81 8.80
N VAL A 30 4.64 4.51 7.61
CA VAL A 30 5.96 4.97 7.18
C VAL A 30 5.98 6.48 7.02
N VAL A 31 4.99 7.07 6.35
CA VAL A 31 4.95 8.51 6.11
C VAL A 31 4.70 9.29 7.40
N LEU A 32 3.74 8.88 8.23
CA LEU A 32 3.52 9.51 9.53
C LEU A 32 4.73 9.30 10.47
N GLY A 33 5.38 8.14 10.43
CA GLY A 33 6.60 7.87 11.18
C GLY A 33 7.78 8.73 10.74
N CYS A 34 7.98 8.93 9.44
CA CYS A 34 8.99 9.86 8.94
C CYS A 34 8.65 11.31 9.29
N LEU A 35 7.37 11.70 9.21
CA LEU A 35 6.92 13.01 9.63
C LEU A 35 7.15 13.24 11.13
N SER A 36 6.97 12.23 11.98
CA SER A 36 7.18 12.38 13.44
C SER A 36 8.64 12.61 13.82
N LEU A 37 9.58 12.17 12.99
CA LEU A 37 11.02 12.40 13.14
C LEU A 37 11.47 13.81 12.70
N LEU A 38 10.63 14.51 11.93
CA LEU A 38 10.95 15.86 11.44
C LEU A 38 10.74 16.92 12.54
N PRO A 39 11.54 18.01 12.54
CA PRO A 39 11.33 19.12 13.47
C PRO A 39 9.93 19.71 13.34
N LYS A 40 9.30 20.10 14.46
CA LYS A 40 7.92 20.61 14.52
C LYS A 40 7.63 21.77 13.55
N ARG A 41 8.64 22.61 13.24
CA ARG A 41 8.52 23.69 12.25
C ARG A 41 8.28 23.19 10.83
N THR A 42 8.86 22.05 10.49
CA THR A 42 8.68 21.43 9.17
C THR A 42 7.34 20.72 9.08
N GLN A 43 6.88 20.10 10.18
CA GLN A 43 5.56 19.44 10.22
C GLN A 43 4.41 20.40 9.93
N THR A 44 4.43 21.63 10.47
CA THR A 44 3.38 22.63 10.24
C THR A 44 3.52 23.36 8.90
N SER A 45 4.67 23.26 8.25
CA SER A 45 4.92 23.89 6.94
C SER A 45 4.62 22.95 5.77
N LEU A 46 4.42 21.65 6.03
CA LEU A 46 4.08 20.68 4.99
C LEU A 46 2.60 20.80 4.64
N SER A 47 2.32 21.02 3.35
CA SER A 47 0.96 20.99 2.83
C SER A 47 0.40 19.56 2.95
N GLU A 48 -0.85 19.43 3.38
CA GLU A 48 -1.58 18.14 3.40
C GLU A 48 -1.52 17.43 2.05
N THR A 49 -1.51 18.19 0.95
CA THR A 49 -1.38 17.65 -0.40
C THR A 49 -0.03 16.95 -0.60
N ALA A 50 1.07 17.51 -0.09
CA ALA A 50 2.39 16.91 -0.19
C ALA A 50 2.48 15.60 0.61
N VAL A 51 1.83 15.55 1.79
CA VAL A 51 1.72 14.33 2.59
C VAL A 51 0.90 13.27 1.84
N GLY A 52 -0.21 13.65 1.21
CA GLY A 52 -1.02 12.76 0.39
C GLY A 52 -0.24 12.13 -0.77
N TRP A 53 0.55 12.92 -1.50
CA TRP A 53 1.42 12.42 -2.56
C TRP A 53 2.51 11.47 -2.03
N ALA A 54 3.10 11.77 -0.89
CA ALA A 54 4.09 10.90 -0.25
C ALA A 54 3.49 9.54 0.12
N VAL A 55 2.29 9.52 0.71
CA VAL A 55 1.58 8.27 1.04
C VAL A 55 1.27 7.47 -0.22
N LEU A 56 0.74 8.12 -1.27
CA LEU A 56 0.43 7.44 -2.53
C LEU A 56 1.68 6.84 -3.16
N GLY A 57 2.79 7.58 -3.20
CA GLY A 57 4.07 7.08 -3.72
C GLY A 57 4.58 5.87 -2.96
N VAL A 58 4.62 5.94 -1.63
CA VAL A 58 5.06 4.82 -0.78
C VAL A 58 4.11 3.61 -0.89
N SER A 59 2.80 3.86 -0.97
CA SER A 59 1.79 2.80 -1.14
C SER A 59 1.98 2.04 -2.45
N VAL A 60 2.24 2.74 -3.56
CA VAL A 60 2.53 2.11 -4.86
C VAL A 60 3.80 1.27 -4.80
N VAL A 61 4.86 1.77 -4.16
CA VAL A 61 6.11 1.02 -3.99
C VAL A 61 5.87 -0.25 -3.18
N LEU A 62 5.20 -0.16 -2.03
CA LEU A 62 4.87 -1.30 -1.19
C LEU A 62 3.97 -2.29 -1.91
N PHE A 63 2.93 -1.81 -2.59
CA PHE A 63 2.04 -2.65 -3.38
C PHE A 63 2.80 -3.39 -4.48
N THR A 64 3.69 -2.70 -5.21
CA THR A 64 4.51 -3.30 -6.26
C THR A 64 5.47 -4.35 -5.70
N LEU A 65 6.03 -4.13 -4.51
CA LEU A 65 6.85 -5.12 -3.82
C LEU A 65 6.05 -6.36 -3.44
N PHE A 66 4.86 -6.19 -2.83
CA PHE A 66 4.00 -7.32 -2.46
C PHE A 66 3.44 -8.06 -3.68
N ALA A 67 2.99 -7.33 -4.70
CA ALA A 67 2.50 -7.87 -5.96
C ALA A 67 3.62 -8.56 -6.75
N GLY A 68 4.82 -7.99 -6.80
CA GLY A 68 6.01 -8.57 -7.43
C GLY A 68 6.46 -9.85 -6.74
N ARG A 69 6.39 -9.90 -5.40
CA ARG A 69 6.70 -11.11 -4.61
C ARG A 69 5.75 -12.27 -4.91
N SER A 70 4.52 -12.00 -5.38
CA SER A 70 3.57 -13.04 -5.80
C SER A 70 3.94 -13.73 -7.11
N ARG A 71 4.81 -13.10 -7.93
CA ARG A 71 5.21 -13.61 -9.25
C ARG A 71 6.50 -14.44 -9.22
N GLY A 72 7.32 -14.30 -8.17
CA GLY A 72 8.56 -15.06 -7.98
C GLY A 72 8.40 -16.38 -7.22
N ARG A 73 7.17 -16.87 -7.04
CA ARG A 73 6.86 -18.10 -6.30
C ARG A 73 6.02 -19.07 -7.15
N SER A 74 6.32 -19.13 -8.45
CA SER A 74 5.80 -20.12 -9.38
C SER A 74 6.91 -20.99 -9.91
#